data_AF-A0A6P2AMD4-F1
#
_entry.id   AF-A0A6P2AMD4-F1
#
_cell.length_a   1.000
_cell.length_b   1.000
_cell.length_c   1.000
_cell.angle_alpha   90.00
_cell.angle_beta   90.00
_cell.angle_gamma   90.00
#
_symmetry.space_group_name_H-M   'P 1'
#
loop_
_entity.id
_entity.type
_entity.pdbx_description
1 polymer ?
#
loop_
_entity_poly.entity_id
_entity_poly.type
_entity_poly.pdbx_seq_one_letter_code
_entity_poly.pdbx_strand_id
1 'polypeptide(L)'
;MAIAFFRGLLSLIFLAKCPLCYQTAADEFCPDCQGKVQACLRPLPPKPTKVVVWGEYRDELRGAIAALKFRNNPQLARPLGPWLGGPRLGRAPPP
;
A
#
# COMPACT_ATOMS: atom_id res chain seq x y z
N MET A 1 7.77 22.28 -9.50
CA MET A 1 7.10 22.48 -8.20
C MET A 1 5.59 22.75 -8.30
N ALA A 2 5.00 22.96 -9.50
CA ALA A 2 3.55 23.21 -9.63
C ALA A 2 2.65 21.97 -9.45
N ILE A 3 3.15 20.76 -9.78
CA ILE A 3 2.32 19.54 -9.86
C ILE A 3 1.82 19.07 -8.49
N ALA A 4 2.58 19.29 -7.41
CA ALA A 4 2.21 18.86 -6.06
C ALA A 4 1.03 19.68 -5.50
N PHE A 5 0.97 20.97 -5.82
CA PHE A 5 -0.05 21.89 -5.33
C PHE A 5 -1.43 21.59 -5.94
N PHE A 6 -1.48 21.29 -7.24
CA PHE A 6 -2.72 20.93 -7.92
C PHE A 6 -3.35 19.63 -7.40
N ARG A 7 -2.55 18.64 -6.96
CA ARG A 7 -3.10 17.38 -6.40
C ARG A 7 -3.80 17.61 -5.05
N GLY A 8 -3.27 18.51 -4.22
CA GLY A 8 -3.90 18.88 -2.94
C GLY A 8 -5.21 19.65 -3.11
N LEU A 9 -5.29 20.50 -4.15
CA LEU A 9 -6.54 21.19 -4.51
C LEU A 9 -7.57 20.25 -5.15
N LEU A 10 -7.16 19.31 -6.01
CA LEU A 10 -8.08 18.33 -6.57
C LEU A 10 -8.68 17.40 -5.51
N SER A 11 -7.95 17.05 -4.45
CA SER A 11 -8.49 16.23 -3.36
C SER A 11 -9.58 16.92 -2.52
N LEU A 12 -9.69 18.25 -2.61
CA LEU A 12 -10.74 19.02 -1.90
C LEU A 12 -12.06 19.08 -2.67
N ILE A 13 -12.05 18.83 -3.99
CA ILE A 13 -13.22 18.99 -4.87
C ILE A 13 -13.61 17.67 -5.54
N PHE A 14 -12.66 16.75 -5.69
CA PHE A 14 -12.83 15.46 -6.36
C PHE A 14 -12.51 14.34 -5.36
N LEU A 15 -13.53 13.53 -5.01
CA LEU A 15 -13.26 12.31 -4.25
C LEU A 15 -12.30 11.44 -5.08
N ALA A 16 -11.21 11.02 -4.45
CA ALA A 16 -10.23 10.18 -5.09
C ALA A 16 -10.87 8.85 -5.52
N LYS A 17 -10.47 8.31 -6.67
CA LYS A 17 -10.87 6.96 -7.06
C LYS A 17 -9.88 5.95 -6.51
N CYS A 18 -10.38 4.85 -5.98
CA CYS A 18 -9.53 3.74 -5.56
C CYS A 18 -8.79 3.19 -6.79
N PRO A 19 -7.45 3.10 -6.77
CA PRO A 19 -6.67 2.68 -7.94
C PRO A 19 -6.78 1.17 -8.25
N LEU A 20 -7.51 0.41 -7.45
CA LEU A 20 -7.75 -1.02 -7.63
C LEU A 20 -9.11 -1.32 -8.27
N CYS A 21 -10.18 -0.72 -7.75
CA CYS A 21 -11.55 -0.97 -8.20
C CYS A 21 -12.21 0.22 -8.89
N TYR A 22 -11.54 1.38 -8.94
CA TYR A 22 -12.01 2.64 -9.53
C TYR A 22 -13.29 3.23 -8.91
N GLN A 23 -13.76 2.66 -7.80
CA GLN A 23 -14.82 3.20 -6.97
C GLN A 23 -14.36 4.48 -6.27
N THR A 24 -15.31 5.35 -5.96
CA THR A 24 -15.08 6.56 -5.17
C THR A 24 -14.60 6.19 -3.76
N ALA A 25 -13.50 6.77 -3.31
CA ALA A 25 -12.90 6.53 -2.00
C ALA A 25 -12.58 7.85 -1.30
N ALA A 26 -12.81 7.89 0.01
CA ALA A 26 -12.42 9.03 0.85
C ALA A 26 -10.90 9.03 1.12
N ASP A 27 -10.29 7.84 1.17
CA ASP A 27 -8.88 7.60 1.43
C ASP A 27 -8.15 7.02 0.20
N GLU A 28 -6.86 6.69 0.32
CA GLU A 28 -6.06 6.15 -0.79
C GLU A 28 -6.56 4.79 -1.32
N PHE A 29 -7.30 4.03 -0.49
CA PHE A 29 -8.02 2.81 -0.86
C PHE A 29 -9.49 2.92 -0.45
N CYS A 30 -10.39 2.20 -1.15
CA CYS A 30 -11.73 1.97 -0.60
C CYS A 30 -11.65 0.92 0.53
N PRO A 31 -12.63 0.89 1.46
CA PRO A 31 -12.62 -0.02 2.61
C PRO A 31 -12.46 -1.50 2.21
N ASP A 32 -13.16 -1.92 1.15
CA ASP A 32 -13.10 -3.31 0.67
C ASP A 32 -11.71 -3.68 0.12
N CYS A 33 -11.13 -2.81 -0.73
CA CYS A 33 -9.81 -3.03 -1.29
C CYS A 33 -8.73 -2.99 -0.22
N GLN A 34 -8.86 -2.10 0.77
CA GLN A 34 -7.96 -2.06 1.92
C GLN A 34 -8.01 -3.38 2.68
N GLY A 35 -9.20 -3.89 3.01
CA GLY A 35 -9.37 -5.17 3.70
C GLY A 35 -8.74 -6.34 2.93
N LYS A 36 -8.93 -6.39 1.61
CA LYS A 36 -8.32 -7.43 0.76
C LYS A 36 -6.79 -7.35 0.73
N VAL A 37 -6.23 -6.15 0.56
CA VAL A 37 -4.76 -5.95 0.60
C VAL A 37 -4.19 -6.34 1.96
N GLN A 38 -4.87 -5.95 3.05
CA GLN A 38 -4.49 -6.32 4.42
C GLN A 38 -4.60 -7.83 4.68
N ALA A 39 -5.58 -8.51 4.11
CA ALA A 39 -5.68 -9.96 4.20
C ALA A 39 -4.51 -10.68 3.49
N CYS A 40 -3.94 -10.10 2.44
CA CYS A 40 -2.74 -10.65 1.77
C CYS A 40 -1.44 -10.43 2.56
N LEU A 41 -1.43 -9.52 3.55
CA LEU A 41 -0.27 -9.26 4.39
C LEU A 41 -0.11 -10.38 5.41
N ARG A 42 1.02 -11.09 5.34
CA ARG A 42 1.35 -12.15 6.30
C ARG A 42 1.88 -11.53 7.59
N PRO A 43 1.45 -11.98 8.78
CA PRO A 43 2.13 -11.62 10.02
C PRO A 43 3.60 -12.06 9.96
N LEU A 44 4.47 -11.26 10.59
CA LEU A 44 5.88 -11.61 10.66
C LEU A 44 6.05 -12.85 11.54
N PRO A 45 6.84 -13.86 11.12
CA PRO A 45 7.07 -15.03 11.95
C PRO A 45 7.65 -14.64 13.32
N PRO A 46 7.31 -15.39 14.39
CA PRO A 46 7.79 -15.10 15.73
C PRO A 46 9.31 -15.28 15.86
N LYS A 47 9.91 -16.13 15.01
CA LYS A 47 11.35 -16.38 14.95
C LYS A 47 11.97 -15.74 13.70
N PRO A 48 13.20 -15.18 13.81
CA PRO A 48 13.92 -14.67 12.66
C PRO A 48 14.17 -15.82 11.68
N THR A 49 13.80 -15.60 10.43
CA THR A 49 13.99 -16.55 9.33
C THR A 49 14.95 -15.94 8.33
N LYS A 50 15.73 -16.77 7.63
CA LYS A 50 16.66 -16.31 6.59
C LYS A 50 15.94 -15.56 5.45
N VAL A 51 14.65 -15.81 5.27
CA VAL A 51 13.79 -15.19 4.26
C VAL A 51 12.58 -14.59 4.95
N VAL A 52 12.43 -13.27 4.87
CA VAL A 52 11.23 -12.57 5.34
C VAL A 52 10.28 -12.39 4.16
N VAL A 53 9.13 -13.03 4.23
CA VAL A 53 8.08 -12.89 3.21
C VAL A 53 7.11 -11.79 3.62
N TRP A 54 7.00 -10.73 2.81
CA TRP A 54 6.15 -9.56 3.09
C TRP A 54 4.64 -9.82 3.04
N GLY A 55 4.23 -10.92 2.42
CA GLY A 55 2.84 -11.28 2.18
C GLY A 55 2.75 -12.22 0.99
N GLU A 56 1.54 -12.69 0.72
CA GLU A 56 1.30 -13.43 -0.52
C GLU A 56 1.14 -12.42 -1.66
N TYR A 57 2.03 -12.48 -2.65
CA TYR A 57 2.00 -11.62 -3.83
C TYR A 57 0.89 -12.07 -4.79
N ARG A 58 -0.36 -11.99 -4.33
CA ARG A 58 -1.58 -12.35 -5.06
C ARG A 58 -2.40 -11.10 -5.39
N ASP A 59 -3.24 -11.26 -6.40
CA ASP A 59 -4.31 -10.39 -6.87
C ASP A 59 -4.26 -8.93 -6.37
N GLU A 60 -4.76 -8.65 -5.16
CA GLU A 60 -4.91 -7.30 -4.64
C GLU A 60 -3.60 -6.66 -4.16
N LEU A 61 -2.74 -7.40 -3.46
CA LEU A 61 -1.44 -6.87 -3.03
C LEU A 61 -0.52 -6.63 -4.23
N ARG A 62 -0.52 -7.57 -5.19
CA ARG A 62 0.17 -7.40 -6.48
C ARG A 62 -0.37 -6.17 -7.21
N GLY A 63 -1.69 -6.03 -7.29
CA GLY A 63 -2.35 -4.89 -7.91
C GLY A 63 -1.99 -3.56 -7.26
N ALA A 64 -1.90 -3.53 -5.93
CA ALA A 64 -1.57 -2.33 -5.14
C ALA A 64 -0.12 -1.90 -5.39
N ILE A 65 0.82 -2.85 -5.35
CA ILE A 65 2.23 -2.61 -5.66
C ILE A 65 2.40 -2.17 -7.12
N ALA A 66 1.68 -2.79 -8.05
CA ALA A 66 1.72 -2.39 -9.46
C ALA A 66 1.13 -0.99 -9.68
N ALA A 67 0.05 -0.63 -8.97
CA ALA A 67 -0.53 0.70 -9.00
C ALA A 67 0.45 1.77 -8.52
N LEU A 68 1.19 1.47 -7.44
CA LEU A 68 2.24 2.32 -6.92
C LEU A 68 3.42 2.45 -7.90
N LYS A 69 3.99 1.33 -8.33
CA LYS A 69 5.25 1.29 -9.09
C LYS A 69 5.12 1.68 -10.55
N PHE A 70 4.06 1.23 -11.21
CA PHE A 70 3.94 1.32 -12.67
C PHE A 70 2.82 2.24 -13.15
N ARG A 71 1.79 2.48 -12.32
CA ARG A 71 0.63 3.33 -12.69
C ARG A 71 0.67 4.72 -12.07
N ASN A 72 1.82 5.14 -11.55
CA ASN A 72 2.05 6.48 -11.01
C ASN A 72 1.05 6.89 -9.90
N ASN A 73 0.77 5.96 -8.96
CA ASN A 73 -0.03 6.23 -7.76
C ASN A 73 0.86 6.29 -6.49
N PRO A 74 1.74 7.30 -6.35
CA PRO A 74 2.64 7.43 -5.21
C PRO A 74 1.93 7.59 -3.87
N GLN A 75 0.68 8.08 -3.87
CA GLN A 75 -0.14 8.19 -2.66
C GLN A 75 -0.31 6.85 -1.94
N LEU A 76 -0.31 5.74 -2.68
CA LEU A 76 -0.39 4.40 -2.10
C LEU A 76 0.81 4.03 -1.21
N ALA A 77 1.93 4.75 -1.31
CA ALA A 77 3.07 4.53 -0.43
C ALA A 77 2.74 4.85 1.03
N ARG A 78 1.80 5.78 1.30
CA ARG A 78 1.40 6.17 2.66
C ARG A 78 0.82 4.99 3.46
N PRO A 79 -0.17 4.23 2.94
CA PRO A 79 -0.63 3.01 3.60
C PRO A 79 0.32 1.82 3.42
N LEU A 80 0.88 1.60 2.22
CA LEU A 80 1.67 0.39 1.93
C LEU A 80 3.01 0.34 2.69
N GLY A 81 3.66 1.49 2.89
CA GLY A 81 4.95 1.57 3.58
C GLY A 81 4.88 1.02 5.01
N PRO A 82 4.01 1.56 5.89
CA PRO A 82 3.81 1.04 7.23
C PRO A 82 3.38 -0.43 7.26
N TRP A 83 2.47 -0.85 6.38
CA TRP A 83 1.98 -2.24 6.36
C TRP A 83 3.07 -3.25 5.99
N LEU A 84 3.94 -2.92 5.03
CA LEU A 84 4.99 -3.83 4.55
C LEU A 84 6.28 -3.72 5.37
N GLY A 85 6.68 -2.51 5.75
CA GLY A 85 7.99 -2.21 6.31
C GLY A 85 8.05 -2.08 7.84
N GLY A 86 6.99 -1.59 8.49
CA GLY A 86 7.05 -1.15 9.88
C GLY A 86 7.58 -2.21 10.86
N PRO A 87 6.86 -3.33 11.07
CA PRO A 87 7.29 -4.36 12.02
C PRO A 87 8.56 -5.14 11.63
N ARG A 88 9.03 -4.99 10.38
CA ARG A 88 10.04 -5.88 9.79
C ARG A 88 11.42 -5.25 9.70
N LEU A 89 11.49 -3.95 9.42
CA LEU A 89 12.76 -3.24 9.34
C LEU A 89 13.48 -3.15 10.70
N GLY A 90 12.75 -3.26 11.82
CA GLY A 90 13.34 -3.33 13.16
C GLY A 90 13.85 -4.70 13.61
N ARG A 91 13.70 -5.76 12.79
CA ARG A 91 14.07 -7.15 13.12
C ARG A 91 15.12 -7.71 12.15
N ALA A 92 16.20 -6.96 11.89
CA ALA A 92 17.32 -7.49 11.11
C ALA A 92 17.78 -8.85 11.69
N PRO A 93 18.04 -9.87 10.86
CA PRO A 93 18.55 -11.15 11.35
C PRO A 93 19.92 -10.93 12.02
N PRO A 94 20.25 -11.68 13.10
CA PRO A 94 21.59 -11.64 13.68
C PRO A 94 22.63 -12.07 12.62
N PRO A 95 23.88 -11.56 12.71
CA PRO A 95 24.95 -11.85 11.76
C PRO A 95 25.28 -13.34 11.66
#